data_AF-A0A1N7Q130-F1
#
_entry.id   AF-A0A1N7Q130-F1
#
_cell.length_a   1.000
_cell.length_b   1.000
_cell.length_c   1.000
_cell.angle_alpha   90.00
_cell.angle_beta   90.00
_cell.angle_gamma   90.00
#
_symmetry.space_group_name_H-M   'P 1'
#
loop_
_entity.id
_entity.type
_entity.pdbx_description
1 polymer ?
#
loop_
_entity_poly.entity_id
_entity_poly.type
_entity_poly.pdbx_seq_one_letter_code
_entity_poly.pdbx_strand_id
1 'polypeptide(L)'
;MTRVWWERYIGLPFGEGPGEVTCWGLVVAVYGRELSIDLPLYGEISAHDLIRIARAMEKGKDDGWQAVESPQAFDVVLMRAPNGGAAVVHVGVMIDEARLLHVEEASHAVIVPISHWSVARRILGYRRRSQC
;
A
#
# COMPACT_ATOMS: atom_id res chain seq x y z
N MET A 1 24.64 6.64 -11.63
CA MET A 1 23.19 6.89 -11.65
C MET A 1 22.63 6.36 -10.34
N THR A 2 22.20 7.24 -9.44
CA THR A 2 21.48 6.84 -8.23
C THR A 2 20.14 6.27 -8.67
N ARG A 3 20.00 4.95 -8.57
CA ARG A 3 18.74 4.28 -8.86
C ARG A 3 17.74 4.67 -7.78
N VAL A 4 16.62 5.25 -8.17
CA VAL A 4 15.54 5.56 -7.23
C VAL A 4 14.85 4.26 -6.81
N TRP A 5 14.59 4.13 -5.51
CA TRP A 5 14.28 2.84 -4.86
C TRP A 5 13.07 2.12 -5.48
N TRP A 6 12.08 2.88 -5.95
CA TRP A 6 10.83 2.34 -6.47
C TRP A 6 10.97 1.66 -7.85
N GLU A 7 12.07 1.88 -8.59
CA GLU A 7 12.22 1.44 -10.01
C GLU A 7 12.01 -0.06 -10.18
N ARG A 8 12.46 -0.83 -9.19
CA ARG A 8 12.41 -2.29 -9.21
C ARG A 8 11.01 -2.86 -9.06
N TYR A 9 10.05 -2.06 -8.63
CA TYR A 9 8.69 -2.51 -8.35
C TYR A 9 7.75 -2.24 -9.50
N ILE A 10 8.08 -1.30 -10.39
CA ILE A 10 7.23 -0.98 -11.54
C ILE A 10 7.15 -2.19 -12.47
N GLY A 11 5.93 -2.55 -12.89
CA GLY A 11 5.66 -3.65 -13.80
C GLY A 11 5.61 -5.04 -13.14
N LEU A 12 5.77 -5.14 -11.81
CA LEU A 12 5.54 -6.41 -11.12
C LEU A 12 4.09 -6.88 -11.33
N PRO A 13 3.89 -8.13 -11.80
CA PRO A 13 2.55 -8.64 -12.09
C PRO A 13 1.71 -8.74 -10.81
N PHE A 14 0.42 -8.47 -10.94
CA PHE A 14 -0.54 -8.64 -9.84
C PHE A 14 -0.94 -10.11 -9.76
N GLY A 15 -0.94 -10.66 -8.55
CA GLY A 15 -1.41 -12.02 -8.28
C GLY A 15 -0.68 -12.67 -7.12
N GLU A 16 -0.82 -13.98 -7.01
CA GLU A 16 -0.28 -14.81 -5.92
C GLU A 16 0.70 -15.88 -6.42
N GLY A 17 0.92 -15.94 -7.74
CA GLY A 17 1.84 -16.88 -8.37
C GLY A 17 3.31 -16.50 -8.20
N PRO A 18 4.24 -17.40 -8.60
CA PRO A 18 5.66 -17.13 -8.54
C PRO A 18 6.05 -15.86 -9.30
N GLY A 19 6.58 -14.87 -8.58
CA GLY A 19 6.99 -13.57 -9.15
C GLY A 19 5.88 -12.51 -9.22
N GLU A 20 4.66 -12.84 -8.77
CA GLU A 20 3.54 -11.93 -8.65
C GLU A 20 3.46 -11.32 -7.25
N VAL A 21 2.79 -10.17 -7.15
CA VAL A 21 2.58 -9.47 -5.87
C VAL A 21 1.13 -9.02 -5.72
N THR A 22 0.58 -9.25 -4.54
CA THR A 22 -0.68 -8.62 -4.12
C THR A 22 -0.44 -7.17 -3.70
N CYS A 23 -1.51 -6.39 -3.50
CA CYS A 23 -1.39 -5.01 -3.02
C CYS A 23 -0.69 -4.93 -1.65
N TRP A 24 -0.99 -5.83 -0.72
CA TRP A 24 -0.29 -5.93 0.55
C TRP A 24 1.11 -6.53 0.41
N GLY A 25 1.28 -7.55 -0.42
CA GLY A 25 2.59 -8.15 -0.69
C GLY A 25 3.60 -7.13 -1.23
N LEU A 26 3.14 -6.17 -2.04
CA LEU A 26 3.94 -5.03 -2.47
C LEU A 26 4.37 -4.13 -1.29
N VAL A 27 3.47 -3.80 -0.37
CA VAL A 27 3.79 -3.02 0.84
C VAL A 27 4.85 -3.73 1.68
N VAL A 28 4.67 -5.04 1.93
CA VAL A 28 5.65 -5.88 2.65
C VAL A 28 7.01 -5.85 1.93
N ALA A 29 7.02 -6.04 0.60
CA ALA A 29 8.24 -6.09 -0.18
C ALA A 29 8.99 -4.74 -0.21
N VAL A 30 8.28 -3.62 -0.14
CA VAL A 30 8.89 -2.28 0.00
C VAL A 30 9.46 -2.12 1.40
N TYR A 31 8.68 -2.40 2.44
CA TYR A 31 9.10 -2.21 3.83
C TYR A 31 10.30 -3.08 4.21
N GLY A 32 10.29 -4.36 3.84
CA GLY A 32 11.39 -5.27 4.14
C GLY A 32 12.69 -4.91 3.43
N ARG A 33 12.61 -4.45 2.18
CA ARG A 33 13.81 -4.12 1.38
C ARG A 33 14.38 -2.74 1.65
N GLU A 34 13.51 -1.73 1.70
CA GLU A 34 13.94 -0.33 1.71
C GLU A 34 14.02 0.24 3.13
N LEU A 35 13.30 -0.34 4.10
CA LEU A 35 13.30 0.09 5.50
C LEU A 35 13.83 -0.97 6.48
N SER A 36 14.06 -2.20 6.02
CA SER A 36 14.37 -3.35 6.91
C SER A 36 13.33 -3.55 8.01
N ILE A 37 12.05 -3.28 7.69
CA ILE A 37 10.92 -3.48 8.59
C ILE A 37 10.15 -4.72 8.15
N ASP A 38 10.08 -5.72 9.02
CA ASP A 38 9.26 -6.90 8.79
C ASP A 38 7.79 -6.59 9.08
N LEU A 39 7.00 -6.55 8.01
CA LEU A 39 5.55 -6.51 8.10
C LEU A 39 4.99 -7.93 8.05
N PRO A 40 3.93 -8.23 8.83
CA PRO A 40 3.27 -9.52 8.75
C PRO A 40 2.73 -9.76 7.34
N LEU A 41 3.20 -10.84 6.71
CA LEU A 41 2.54 -11.44 5.56
C LEU A 41 1.34 -12.20 6.10
N TYR A 42 0.17 -11.59 6.00
CA TYR A 42 -1.07 -12.33 6.12
C TYR A 42 -1.16 -13.16 4.83
N GLY A 43 -0.90 -14.47 4.92
CA GLY A 43 -1.14 -15.41 3.82
C GLY A 43 -2.62 -15.50 3.47
N GLU A 44 -2.99 -16.33 2.46
CA GLU A 44 -4.35 -16.51 1.91
C GLU A 44 -5.21 -15.25 2.06
N ILE A 45 -4.92 -14.21 1.27
CA ILE A 45 -5.53 -12.90 1.44
C ILE A 45 -6.98 -12.96 0.94
N SER A 46 -7.88 -13.37 1.82
CA SER A 46 -9.28 -13.06 1.66
C SER A 46 -9.46 -11.54 1.80
N ALA A 47 -10.45 -10.94 1.12
CA ALA A 47 -10.83 -9.55 1.34
C ALA A 47 -11.08 -9.21 2.83
N HIS A 48 -11.39 -10.24 3.63
CA HIS A 48 -11.56 -10.16 5.08
C HIS A 48 -10.25 -9.88 5.83
N ASP A 49 -9.09 -10.34 5.34
CA ASP A 49 -7.79 -10.09 5.97
C ASP A 49 -7.25 -8.70 5.65
N LEU A 50 -7.53 -8.15 4.46
CA LEU A 50 -7.25 -6.74 4.20
C LEU A 50 -8.10 -5.81 5.07
N ILE A 51 -9.37 -6.18 5.32
CA ILE A 51 -10.21 -5.50 6.31
C ILE A 51 -9.61 -5.60 7.71
N ARG A 52 -9.01 -6.74 8.10
CA ARG A 52 -8.31 -6.85 9.40
C ARG A 52 -7.07 -5.97 9.47
N ILE A 53 -6.25 -5.94 8.42
CA ILE A 53 -5.07 -5.07 8.32
C ILE A 53 -5.49 -3.62 8.44
N ALA A 54 -6.48 -3.20 7.64
CA ALA A 54 -7.01 -1.86 7.68
C ALA A 54 -7.60 -1.50 9.05
N ARG A 55 -8.35 -2.43 9.67
CA ARG A 55 -8.87 -2.24 11.04
C ARG A 55 -7.75 -2.15 12.08
N ALA A 56 -6.66 -2.90 11.93
CA ALA A 56 -5.50 -2.78 12.81
C ALA A 56 -4.86 -1.39 12.64
N MET A 57 -4.59 -0.99 11.40
CA MET A 57 -4.07 0.33 11.04
C MET A 57 -5.01 1.49 11.43
N GLU A 58 -6.33 1.26 11.50
CA GLU A 58 -7.33 2.24 11.97
C GLU A 58 -7.40 2.33 13.50
N LYS A 59 -7.21 1.23 14.23
CA LYS A 59 -7.30 1.19 15.69
C LYS A 59 -6.07 1.73 16.40
N GLY A 60 -4.97 1.96 15.67
CA GLY A 60 -3.80 2.77 16.02
C GLY A 60 -3.63 3.02 17.52
N LYS A 61 -3.01 2.06 18.22
CA LYS A 61 -2.43 2.27 19.56
C LYS A 61 -1.33 1.27 19.93
N ASP A 62 -1.33 0.07 19.36
CA ASP A 62 -0.39 -1.00 19.78
C ASP A 62 0.44 -1.65 18.65
N ASP A 63 0.24 -1.29 17.38
CA ASP A 63 0.89 -1.93 16.20
C ASP A 63 1.87 -1.02 15.44
N GLY A 64 2.11 0.19 15.96
CA GLY A 64 3.07 1.16 15.42
C GLY A 64 2.53 2.00 14.25
N TRP A 65 1.27 1.88 13.85
CA TRP A 65 0.70 2.69 12.77
C TRP A 65 0.04 3.98 13.29
N GLN A 66 0.32 5.09 12.62
CA GLN A 66 -0.23 6.41 12.95
C GLN A 66 -0.94 7.01 11.73
N ALA A 67 -2.10 7.61 11.94
CA ALA A 67 -2.78 8.38 10.90
C ALA A 67 -2.01 9.68 10.61
N VAL A 68 -1.85 10.01 9.33
CA VAL A 68 -1.20 11.24 8.88
C VAL A 68 -2.04 11.95 7.82
N GLU A 69 -2.05 13.28 7.86
CA GLU A 69 -2.77 14.12 6.89
C GLU A 69 -1.91 14.45 5.67
N SER A 70 -0.62 14.68 5.90
CA SER A 70 0.37 14.97 4.85
C SER A 70 1.27 13.74 4.64
N PRO A 71 1.03 12.93 3.59
CA PRO A 71 1.82 11.74 3.34
C PRO A 71 3.25 12.11 2.94
N GLN A 72 4.18 11.19 3.20
CA GLN A 72 5.55 11.23 2.71
C GLN A 72 5.93 9.86 2.13
N ALA A 73 7.14 9.75 1.59
CA ALA A 73 7.68 8.47 1.14
C ALA A 73 7.53 7.38 2.22
N PHE A 74 7.13 6.19 1.78
CA PHE A 74 6.85 4.99 2.57
C PHE A 74 5.56 4.99 3.40
N ASP A 75 4.80 6.09 3.46
CA ASP A 75 3.46 6.02 4.05
C ASP A 75 2.57 5.08 3.23
N VAL A 76 1.67 4.37 3.90
CA VAL A 76 0.69 3.50 3.25
C VAL A 76 -0.58 4.30 2.99
N VAL A 77 -1.04 4.30 1.75
CA VAL A 77 -2.33 4.85 1.37
C VAL A 77 -3.40 3.77 1.45
N LEU A 78 -4.50 4.07 2.14
CA LEU A 78 -5.65 3.18 2.28
C LEU A 78 -6.72 3.54 1.24
N MET A 79 -7.25 2.54 0.54
CA MET A 79 -8.21 2.75 -0.54
C MET A 79 -9.44 1.83 -0.42
N ARG A 80 -10.60 2.39 -0.76
CA ARG A 80 -11.85 1.63 -0.95
C ARG A 80 -11.95 1.00 -2.34
N ALA A 81 -12.96 0.16 -2.50
CA ALA A 81 -13.32 -0.43 -3.78
C ALA A 81 -13.76 0.65 -4.78
N PRO A 82 -13.52 0.46 -6.09
CA PRO A 82 -13.97 1.40 -7.13
C PRO A 82 -15.49 1.68 -7.11
N ASN A 83 -16.30 0.73 -6.62
CA ASN A 83 -17.76 0.81 -6.58
C ASN A 83 -18.34 1.55 -5.35
N GLY A 84 -17.52 2.15 -4.48
CA GLY A 84 -17.99 3.11 -3.48
C GLY A 84 -18.26 2.60 -2.06
N GLY A 85 -17.72 1.44 -1.66
CA GLY A 85 -17.82 0.95 -0.27
C GLY A 85 -17.02 1.77 0.76
N ALA A 86 -17.33 1.64 2.05
CA ALA A 86 -16.56 2.29 3.13
C ALA A 86 -15.35 1.47 3.60
N ALA A 87 -15.31 0.17 3.28
CA ALA A 87 -14.22 -0.71 3.67
C ALA A 87 -12.94 -0.42 2.86
N VAL A 88 -11.81 -0.44 3.55
CA VAL A 88 -10.49 -0.51 2.92
C VAL A 88 -10.35 -1.92 2.31
N VAL A 89 -10.20 -1.97 0.99
CA VAL A 89 -10.01 -3.22 0.22
C VAL A 89 -8.82 -3.13 -0.72
N HIS A 90 -8.08 -2.02 -0.67
CA HIS A 90 -6.89 -1.82 -1.47
C HIS A 90 -5.89 -0.93 -0.74
N VAL A 91 -4.61 -1.09 -1.03
CA VAL A 91 -3.52 -0.31 -0.43
C VAL A 91 -2.43 -0.01 -1.46
N GLY A 92 -1.63 1.01 -1.18
CA GLY A 92 -0.42 1.35 -1.93
C GLY A 92 0.62 1.99 -1.01
N VAL A 93 1.81 2.24 -1.55
CA VAL A 93 2.90 2.92 -0.85
C VAL A 93 3.16 4.27 -1.51
N MET A 94 3.18 5.33 -0.70
CA MET A 94 3.55 6.67 -1.15
C MET A 94 5.04 6.68 -1.51
N ILE A 95 5.37 7.23 -2.68
CA ILE A 95 6.77 7.41 -3.09
C ILE A 95 7.31 8.80 -2.74
N ASP A 96 6.39 9.74 -2.54
CA ASP A 96 6.57 11.13 -2.08
C ASP A 96 5.20 11.69 -1.63
N GLU A 97 5.07 13.00 -1.44
CA GLU A 97 3.82 13.63 -0.99
C GLU A 97 2.65 13.57 -1.99
N ALA A 98 2.90 13.27 -3.27
CA ALA A 98 1.92 13.45 -4.35
C ALA A 98 1.71 12.20 -5.22
N ARG A 99 2.56 11.18 -5.10
CA ARG A 99 2.55 9.99 -5.94
C ARG A 99 2.57 8.72 -5.10
N LEU A 100 1.84 7.72 -5.56
CA LEU A 100 1.76 6.40 -4.93
C LEU A 100 2.12 5.31 -5.93
N LEU A 101 2.77 4.27 -5.41
CA LEU A 101 3.01 3.00 -6.05
C LEU A 101 1.94 2.02 -5.55
N HIS A 102 1.19 1.39 -6.46
CA HIS A 102 0.25 0.33 -6.13
C HIS A 102 0.25 -0.75 -7.20
N VAL A 103 -0.33 -1.91 -6.90
CA VAL A 103 -0.49 -3.02 -7.83
C VAL A 103 -1.92 -3.54 -7.79
N GLU A 104 -2.55 -3.67 -8.96
CA GLU A 104 -3.87 -4.27 -9.13
C GLU A 104 -3.95 -4.95 -10.50
N GLU A 105 -4.95 -5.83 -10.68
CA GLU A 105 -5.11 -6.66 -11.89
C GLU A 105 -5.08 -5.85 -13.18
N ALA A 106 -5.71 -4.67 -13.19
CA ALA A 106 -5.86 -3.83 -14.37
C ALA A 106 -4.57 -3.16 -14.86
N SER A 107 -3.57 -2.95 -13.98
CA SER A 107 -2.40 -2.11 -14.28
C SER A 107 -1.06 -2.76 -13.98
N HIS A 108 -1.05 -3.88 -13.25
CA HIS A 108 0.14 -4.35 -12.54
C HIS A 108 0.70 -3.24 -11.63
N ALA A 109 1.93 -3.39 -11.13
CA ALA A 109 2.53 -2.40 -10.27
C ALA A 109 2.87 -1.10 -11.04
N VAL A 110 2.26 0.01 -10.64
CA VAL A 110 2.34 1.30 -11.33
C VAL A 110 2.42 2.45 -10.34
N ILE A 111 3.05 3.55 -10.77
CA ILE A 111 3.07 4.82 -10.04
C ILE A 111 2.02 5.75 -10.66
N VAL A 112 1.15 6.30 -9.82
CA VAL A 112 0.19 7.32 -10.22
C VAL A 112 0.17 8.50 -9.25
N PRO A 113 -0.15 9.72 -9.72
CA PRO A 113 -0.48 10.82 -8.83
C PRO A 113 -1.69 10.48 -7.93
N ILE A 114 -1.71 10.96 -6.69
CA ILE A 114 -2.88 10.81 -5.79
C ILE A 114 -4.14 11.48 -6.34
N SER A 115 -3.98 12.44 -7.25
CA SER A 115 -5.06 13.12 -7.97
C SER A 115 -5.57 12.35 -9.18
N HIS A 116 -4.93 11.25 -9.57
CA HIS A 116 -5.34 10.46 -10.72
C HIS A 116 -6.70 9.81 -10.48
N TRP A 117 -7.59 9.86 -11.47
CA TRP A 117 -8.99 9.45 -11.32
C TRP A 117 -9.15 7.99 -10.86
N SER A 118 -8.20 7.12 -11.20
CA SER A 118 -8.21 5.69 -10.81
C SER A 118 -8.04 5.46 -9.31
N VAL A 119 -7.53 6.44 -8.57
CA VAL A 119 -7.24 6.36 -7.13
C VAL A 119 -7.87 7.47 -6.31
N ALA A 120 -8.00 8.69 -6.85
CA ALA A 120 -8.38 9.88 -6.09
C ALA A 120 -9.71 9.72 -5.32
N ARG A 121 -10.71 9.09 -5.94
CA ARG A 121 -12.03 8.85 -5.31
C ARG A 121 -12.05 7.65 -4.36
N ARG A 122 -10.97 6.87 -4.34
CA ARG A 122 -10.82 5.65 -3.52
C ARG A 122 -10.06 5.94 -2.23
N ILE A 123 -9.24 6.99 -2.16
CA ILE A 123 -8.40 7.28 -0.99
C ILE A 123 -9.27 7.54 0.25
N LEU A 124 -8.95 6.81 1.32
CA LEU A 124 -9.58 6.92 2.64
C LEU A 124 -8.69 7.64 3.66
N GLY A 125 -7.38 7.61 3.43
CA GLY A 125 -6.39 8.27 4.26
C GLY A 125 -5.03 7.60 4.17
N TYR A 126 -4.09 8.09 5.00
CA TYR A 126 -2.70 7.65 4.99
C TYR A 126 -2.28 7.15 6.37
N ARG A 127 -1.32 6.23 6.39
CA ARG A 127 -0.78 5.62 7.60
C ARG A 127 0.73 5.58 7.55
N ARG A 128 1.37 6.04 8.62
CA ARG A 128 2.82 5.98 8.82
C ARG A 128 3.16 4.90 9.83
N ARG A 129 4.13 4.06 9.52
CA ARG A 129 4.70 3.15 10.51
C ARG A 129 5.78 3.86 11.28
N SER A 130 5.61 3.97 12.59
CA SER A 130 6.67 4.39 13.50
C SER A 130 7.78 3.33 13.49
N GLN A 131 9.01 3.78 13.25
CA GLN A 131 10.19 2.99 13.58
C GLN A 131 10.29 3.03 15.11
N CYS A 132 9.99 1.91 15.76
CA CYS A 132 10.31 1.73 17.17
C CYS A 132 11.79 1.34 17.29
#